data_AF-A0A7S4JJT4-F1
#
_entry.id   AF-A0A7S4JJT4-F1
#
_cell.length_a   1.000
_cell.length_b   1.000
_cell.length_c   1.000
_cell.angle_alpha   90.00
_cell.angle_beta   90.00
_cell.angle_gamma   90.00
#
_symmetry.space_group_name_H-M   'P 1'
#
loop_
_entity.id
_entity.type
_entity.pdbx_description
1 polymer ?
#
loop_
_entity_poly.entity_id
_entity_poly.type
_entity_poly.pdbx_seq_one_letter_code
_entity_poly.pdbx_strand_id
1 'polypeptide(L)'
;FLYLIVSRNTVNMASSSNSEGVIRGLNKGKKLTQVAKTATEKPQGEFKKAKHAIKAVIHDVVGFLPFERRAQEFLKIGREKKALKYCKKRIGSHHFGKKKRDQLAEALRQKKK
;
A
#
# COMPACT_ATOMS: atom_id res chain seq x y z
N PHE A 1 -0.36 17.80 23.17
CA PHE A 1 -1.68 18.16 23.71
C PHE A 1 -2.52 19.03 22.77
N LEU A 2 -2.18 19.14 21.47
CA LEU A 2 -3.04 19.85 20.51
C LEU A 2 -2.81 19.26 19.11
N TYR A 3 -3.38 18.10 18.80
CA TYR A 3 -3.63 17.62 17.43
C TYR A 3 -4.53 16.38 17.50
N LEU A 4 -5.73 16.54 18.08
CA LEU A 4 -6.77 15.51 18.09
C LEU A 4 -8.14 16.11 17.80
N ILE A 5 -8.21 17.06 16.86
CA ILE A 5 -9.46 17.59 16.29
C ILE A 5 -9.34 17.63 14.77
N VAL A 6 -9.15 16.45 14.16
CA VAL A 6 -9.62 16.19 12.79
C VAL A 6 -10.21 14.79 12.80
N SER A 7 -11.22 14.60 13.64
CA SER A 7 -12.26 13.61 13.35
C SER A 7 -13.11 14.19 12.23
N ARG A 8 -12.56 14.24 11.01
CA ARG A 8 -13.38 14.33 9.81
C ARG A 8 -13.96 12.94 9.62
N ASN A 9 -15.10 12.76 10.26
CA ASN A 9 -16.12 11.81 9.89
C ASN A 9 -16.30 11.94 8.36
N THR A 10 -15.66 11.06 7.59
CA THR A 10 -15.90 10.98 6.15
C THR A 10 -17.25 10.30 5.99
N VAL A 11 -18.31 11.08 6.14
CA VAL A 11 -19.66 10.73 5.69
C VAL A 11 -19.54 10.26 4.25
N ASN A 12 -19.88 8.98 4.06
CA ASN A 12 -20.41 8.37 2.85
C ASN A 12 -20.22 9.19 1.57
N MET A 13 -19.09 9.00 0.90
CA MET A 13 -18.97 9.34 -0.52
C MET A 13 -19.56 8.18 -1.34
N ALA A 14 -20.86 7.91 -1.14
CA ALA A 14 -21.61 7.14 -2.10
C ALA A 14 -21.87 8.08 -3.28
N SER A 15 -20.99 8.08 -4.28
CA SER A 15 -21.36 8.57 -5.60
C SER A 15 -22.47 7.66 -6.11
N SER A 16 -23.72 7.96 -5.75
CA SER A 16 -24.89 7.24 -6.26
C SER A 16 -25.00 7.55 -7.74
N SER A 17 -24.34 6.74 -8.57
CA SER A 17 -24.62 6.66 -10.00
C SER A 17 -26.00 6.04 -10.17
N ASN A 18 -27.05 6.83 -9.90
CA ASN A 18 -28.41 6.45 -10.21
C ASN A 18 -28.48 6.31 -11.73
N SER A 19 -28.57 5.08 -12.21
CA SER A 19 -28.71 4.80 -13.62
C SER A 19 -29.94 5.54 -14.17
N GLU A 20 -29.79 6.26 -15.28
CA GLU A 20 -30.76 7.23 -15.80
C GLU A 20 -31.84 6.61 -16.70
N GLY A 21 -31.78 5.30 -16.98
CA GLY A 21 -32.70 4.63 -17.91
C GLY A 21 -32.26 4.68 -19.37
N VAL A 22 -31.10 5.27 -19.66
CA VAL A 22 -30.53 5.36 -21.01
C VAL A 22 -29.80 4.08 -21.41
N ILE A 23 -29.80 3.75 -22.72
CA ILE A 23 -29.21 2.51 -23.26
C ILE A 23 -27.68 2.57 -23.30
N ARG A 24 -27.10 3.77 -23.49
CA ARG A 24 -25.64 4.01 -23.58
C ARG A 24 -25.27 5.27 -22.78
N GLY A 25 -24.07 5.30 -22.20
CA GLY A 25 -23.59 6.37 -21.30
C GLY A 25 -22.98 5.83 -20.00
N LEU A 26 -22.39 6.71 -19.19
CA LEU A 26 -21.76 6.36 -17.91
C LEU A 26 -22.79 5.87 -16.87
N ASN A 27 -23.95 6.54 -16.81
CA ASN A 27 -25.07 6.20 -15.92
C ASN A 27 -26.16 5.40 -16.66
N LYS A 28 -25.79 4.54 -17.60
CA LYS A 28 -26.77 3.71 -18.32
C LYS A 28 -27.37 2.62 -17.43
N GLY A 29 -28.52 2.09 -17.84
CA GLY A 29 -29.20 0.99 -17.16
C GLY A 29 -30.49 1.38 -16.44
N LYS A 30 -31.19 0.37 -15.91
CA LYS A 30 -32.49 0.52 -15.26
C LYS A 30 -32.35 1.17 -13.88
N LYS A 31 -33.13 2.21 -13.62
CA LYS A 31 -33.22 2.86 -12.29
C LYS A 31 -33.63 1.82 -11.25
N LEU A 32 -32.72 1.47 -10.35
CA LEU A 32 -32.95 0.51 -9.26
C LEU A 32 -32.58 1.17 -7.93
N THR A 33 -33.43 0.97 -6.92
CA THR A 33 -33.12 1.33 -5.53
C THR A 33 -32.07 0.36 -5.00
N GLN A 34 -30.84 0.81 -4.79
CA GLN A 34 -29.75 -0.04 -4.30
C GLN A 34 -29.95 -0.32 -2.80
N VAL A 35 -30.09 -1.59 -2.43
CA VAL A 35 -30.09 -2.02 -1.02
C VAL A 35 -28.64 -2.14 -0.54
N ALA A 36 -28.33 -1.53 0.61
CA ALA A 36 -27.00 -1.58 1.18
C ALA A 36 -26.63 -3.01 1.58
N LYS A 37 -25.70 -3.61 0.85
CA LYS A 37 -25.14 -4.93 1.19
C LYS A 37 -24.15 -4.75 2.33
N THR A 38 -24.45 -5.28 3.52
CA THR A 38 -23.46 -5.44 4.58
C THR A 38 -22.50 -6.56 4.18
N ALA A 39 -21.28 -6.22 3.78
CA ALA A 39 -20.26 -7.21 3.49
C ALA A 39 -19.88 -7.93 4.80
N THR A 40 -20.24 -9.22 4.91
CA THR A 40 -19.97 -10.06 6.09
C THR A 40 -18.50 -10.47 6.19
N GLU A 41 -17.73 -10.32 5.12
CA GLU A 41 -16.35 -10.77 5.04
C GLU A 41 -15.38 -9.77 5.67
N LYS A 42 -14.60 -10.23 6.66
CA LYS A 42 -13.53 -9.44 7.27
C LYS A 42 -12.50 -9.10 6.18
N PRO A 43 -12.01 -7.85 6.10
CA PRO A 43 -11.05 -7.46 5.08
C PRO A 43 -9.77 -8.29 5.20
N GLN A 44 -9.46 -9.09 4.17
CA GLN A 44 -8.23 -9.84 4.10
C GLN A 44 -7.04 -8.88 3.92
N GLY A 45 -6.05 -8.96 4.82
CA GLY A 45 -4.80 -8.18 4.70
C GLY A 45 -4.63 -7.04 5.71
N GLU A 46 -5.55 -6.90 6.67
CA GLU A 46 -5.39 -5.91 7.74
C GLU A 46 -4.15 -6.23 8.62
N PHE A 47 -3.28 -5.22 8.78
CA PHE A 47 -2.10 -5.32 9.64
C PHE A 47 -2.48 -5.09 11.09
N LYS A 48 -2.76 -6.18 11.81
CA LYS A 48 -2.94 -6.14 13.27
C LYS A 48 -1.62 -5.75 13.96
N LYS A 49 -1.71 -4.94 15.03
CA LYS A 49 -0.55 -4.49 15.83
C LYS A 49 0.39 -5.64 16.22
N ALA A 50 -0.16 -6.76 16.67
CA ALA A 50 0.62 -7.96 17.03
C ALA A 50 1.43 -8.53 15.86
N LYS A 51 0.85 -8.63 14.66
CA LYS A 51 1.55 -9.14 13.47
C LYS A 51 2.68 -8.21 13.03
N HIS A 52 2.52 -6.89 13.21
CA HIS A 52 3.57 -5.93 12.90
C HIS A 52 4.75 -6.06 13.88
N ALA A 53 4.47 -6.15 15.18
CA ALA A 53 5.49 -6.33 16.21
C ALA A 53 6.32 -7.62 15.99
N ILE A 54 5.66 -8.74 15.72
CA ILE A 54 6.33 -10.02 15.44
C ILE A 54 7.23 -9.92 14.19
N LYS A 55 6.76 -9.27 13.12
CA LYS A 55 7.54 -9.08 11.89
C LYS A 55 8.77 -8.19 12.10
N ALA A 56 8.67 -7.17 12.96
CA ALA A 56 9.81 -6.32 13.31
C ALA A 56 10.91 -7.13 14.01
N VAL A 57 10.54 -7.91 15.04
CA VAL A 57 11.49 -8.77 15.78
C VAL A 57 12.19 -9.77 14.85
N ILE A 58 11.45 -10.44 13.96
CA ILE A 58 12.05 -11.40 13.00
C ILE A 58 13.03 -10.69 12.08
N HIS A 59 12.70 -9.48 11.60
CA HIS A 59 13.55 -8.73 10.69
C HIS A 59 14.85 -8.27 11.37
N ASP A 60 14.82 -7.94 12.66
CA ASP A 60 16.01 -7.55 13.42
C ASP A 60 16.95 -8.74 13.66
N VAL A 61 16.40 -9.94 13.90
CA VAL A 61 17.18 -11.16 14.12
C VAL A 61 17.78 -11.71 12.82
N VAL A 62 16.98 -11.80 11.75
CA VAL A 62 17.42 -12.41 10.47
C VAL A 62 18.24 -11.44 9.62
N GLY A 63 17.92 -10.14 9.70
CA GLY A 63 18.53 -9.10 8.88
C GLY A 63 18.13 -9.15 7.40
N PHE A 64 18.91 -8.46 6.56
CA PHE A 64 18.63 -8.30 5.12
C PHE A 64 19.18 -9.45 4.27
N LEU A 65 18.45 -9.78 3.20
CA LEU A 65 18.88 -10.74 2.19
C LEU A 65 20.02 -10.20 1.31
N PRO A 66 20.83 -11.06 0.66
CA PRO A 66 21.98 -10.62 -0.15
C PRO A 66 21.63 -9.62 -1.27
N PHE A 67 20.47 -9.78 -1.92
CA PHE A 67 20.04 -8.85 -2.96
C PHE A 67 19.56 -7.51 -2.38
N GLU A 68 19.03 -7.51 -1.16
CA GLU A 68 18.57 -6.30 -0.47
C GLU A 68 19.74 -5.45 -0.03
N ARG A 69 20.82 -6.08 0.43
CA ARG A 69 22.10 -5.42 0.74
C ARG A 69 22.68 -4.71 -0.49
N ARG A 70 22.75 -5.40 -1.64
CA ARG A 70 23.19 -4.80 -2.91
C ARG A 70 22.26 -3.66 -3.37
N ALA A 71 20.95 -3.76 -3.14
CA ALA A 71 20.03 -2.69 -3.46
C ALA A 71 20.22 -1.46 -2.53
N GLN A 72 20.54 -1.67 -1.25
CA GLN A 72 20.91 -0.59 -0.32
C GLN A 72 22.20 0.12 -0.74
N GLU A 73 23.20 -0.58 -1.27
CA GLU A 73 24.42 0.04 -1.81
C GLU A 73 24.10 1.03 -2.94
N PHE A 74 23.22 0.65 -3.88
CA PHE A 74 22.79 1.56 -4.95
C PHE A 74 22.04 2.78 -4.41
N LEU A 75 21.23 2.61 -3.36
CA LEU A 75 20.50 3.70 -2.71
C LEU A 75 21.42 4.64 -1.91
N LYS A 76 22.49 4.11 -1.29
CA LYS A 76 23.51 4.95 -0.61
C LYS A 76 24.24 5.87 -1.58
N ILE A 77 24.52 5.38 -2.80
CA ILE A 77 25.16 6.16 -3.87
C ILE A 77 24.17 7.14 -4.55
N GLY A 78 22.86 7.01 -4.30
CA GLY A 78 21.83 7.84 -4.93
C GLY A 78 21.39 7.38 -6.33
N ARG A 79 21.73 6.15 -6.75
CA ARG A 79 21.37 5.58 -8.07
C ARG A 79 20.03 4.85 -8.04
N GLU A 80 18.94 5.56 -7.78
CA GLU A 80 17.61 4.97 -7.56
C GLU A 80 17.06 4.18 -8.76
N LYS A 81 17.24 4.68 -10.00
CA LYS A 81 16.80 3.99 -11.22
C LYS A 81 17.51 2.63 -11.40
N LYS A 82 18.78 2.54 -10.99
CA LYS A 82 19.55 1.29 -11.01
C LYS A 82 19.06 0.34 -9.92
N ALA A 83 18.80 0.85 -8.71
CA ALA A 83 18.21 0.05 -7.63
C ALA A 83 16.85 -0.54 -8.04
N LEU A 84 15.97 0.26 -8.66
CA LEU A 84 14.67 -0.21 -9.14
C LEU A 84 14.79 -1.28 -10.23
N LYS A 85 15.69 -1.11 -11.19
CA LYS A 85 15.95 -2.13 -12.23
C LYS A 85 16.47 -3.43 -11.61
N TYR A 86 17.36 -3.35 -10.62
CA TYR A 86 17.88 -4.51 -9.91
C TYR A 86 16.77 -5.23 -9.13
N CYS A 87 15.97 -4.51 -8.35
CA CYS A 87 14.83 -5.06 -7.62
C CYS A 87 13.79 -5.70 -8.55
N LYS A 88 13.45 -5.03 -9.67
CA LYS A 88 12.54 -5.59 -10.69
C LYS A 88 13.10 -6.88 -11.29
N LYS A 89 14.41 -6.94 -11.59
CA LYS A 89 15.03 -8.17 -12.12
C LYS A 89 14.97 -9.35 -11.14
N ARG A 90 14.96 -9.09 -9.83
CA ARG A 90 14.90 -10.16 -8.80
C ARG A 90 13.47 -10.57 -8.43
N ILE A 91 12.53 -9.62 -8.37
CA ILE A 91 11.14 -9.87 -7.91
C ILE A 91 10.18 -10.08 -9.09
N GLY A 92 10.54 -9.60 -10.29
CA GLY A 92 9.76 -9.71 -11.53
C GLY A 92 8.90 -8.47 -11.81
N SER A 93 7.92 -8.19 -10.94
CA SER A 93 6.97 -7.09 -11.17
C SER A 93 7.54 -5.72 -10.81
N HIS A 94 7.17 -4.70 -11.58
CA HIS A 94 7.52 -3.31 -11.31
C HIS A 94 6.86 -2.77 -10.03
N HIS A 95 5.62 -3.16 -9.75
CA HIS A 95 4.91 -2.73 -8.54
C HIS A 95 5.62 -3.23 -7.27
N PHE A 96 5.96 -4.52 -7.24
CA PHE A 96 6.73 -5.09 -6.12
C PHE A 96 8.16 -4.55 -6.06
N GLY A 97 8.78 -4.25 -7.20
CA GLY A 97 10.08 -3.59 -7.26
C GLY A 97 10.08 -2.20 -6.59
N LYS A 98 9.05 -1.38 -6.85
CA LYS A 98 8.86 -0.09 -6.17
C LYS A 98 8.65 -0.27 -4.67
N LYS A 99 7.75 -1.17 -4.29
CA LYS A 99 7.47 -1.48 -2.87
C LYS A 99 8.73 -1.90 -2.11
N LYS A 100 9.56 -2.77 -2.69
CA LYS A 100 10.81 -3.21 -2.04
C LYS A 100 11.84 -2.08 -2.00
N ARG A 101 11.98 -1.28 -3.06
CA ARG A 101 12.85 -0.09 -3.04
C ARG A 101 12.47 0.86 -1.89
N ASP A 102 11.17 1.14 -1.73
CA ASP A 102 10.68 2.07 -0.72
C ASP A 102 10.92 1.54 0.69
N GLN A 103 10.73 0.24 0.91
CA GLN A 103 11.10 -0.43 2.17
C GLN A 103 12.59 -0.28 2.50
N LEU A 104 13.47 -0.45 1.50
CA LEU A 104 14.93 -0.32 1.70
C LEU A 104 15.36 1.13 1.91
N ALA A 105 14.73 2.08 1.22
CA ALA A 105 14.96 3.50 1.43
C ALA A 105 14.53 3.94 2.83
N GLU A 106 13.38 3.45 3.32
CA GLU A 106 12.90 3.72 4.67
C GLU A 106 13.84 3.11 5.72
N ALA A 107 14.29 1.87 5.52
CA ALA A 107 15.28 1.25 6.41
C ALA A 107 16.59 2.07 6.50
N LEU A 108 17.03 2.70 5.41
CA LEU A 108 18.20 3.59 5.43
C LEU A 108 17.92 4.92 6.16
N ARG A 109 16.70 5.45 6.07
CA ARG A 109 16.29 6.66 6.81
C ARG A 109 16.26 6.39 8.31
N GLN A 110 15.70 5.26 8.73
CA GLN A 110 15.65 4.87 10.13
C GLN A 110 17.04 4.63 10.73
N LYS A 111 18.02 4.18 9.92
CA LYS A 111 19.42 4.02 10.35
C LYS A 111 20.21 5.33 10.46
N LYS A 112 19.78 6.39 9.75
CA LYS A 112 20.44 7.71 9.81
C LYS A 112 19.94 8.57 10.96
N LYS A 113 18.75 8.25 11.46
CA LYS A 113 18.16 8.85 12.65
C LYS A 113 18.84 8.28 13.89
#